data_AF-A0A1B6J4D3-F1
#
_entry.id   AF-A0A1B6J4D3-F1
#
_cell.length_a   1.000
_cell.length_b   1.000
_cell.length_c   1.000
_cell.angle_alpha   90.00
_cell.angle_beta   90.00
_cell.angle_gamma   90.00
#
_symmetry.space_group_name_H-M   'P 1'
#
loop_
_entity.id
_entity.type
_entity.pdbx_description
1 polymer ?
#
loop_
_entity_poly.entity_id
_entity_poly.type
_entity_poly.pdbx_seq_one_letter_code
_entity_poly.pdbx_strand_id
1 'polypeptide(L)'
;MNKANRAISQISTWLQHHGLAIAPEKTEAIVMVGRRILLDIRFEVNGIEVKPTRRLKYLGVWLDHRRSFKVHIEEVYQTEAEHTILDCERWDHLRRPYLVELGILTSGNIITK
;
A
#
# COMPACT_ATOMS: atom_id res chain seq x y z
N MET A 1 -17.48 -22.09 5.79
CA MET A 1 -16.22 -21.39 6.09
C MET A 1 -15.76 -20.63 4.84
N ASN A 2 -15.48 -19.33 4.95
CA ASN A 2 -14.96 -18.50 3.85
C ASN A 2 -13.67 -19.12 3.28
N LYS A 3 -13.52 -19.20 1.95
CA LYS A 3 -12.34 -19.80 1.28
C LYS A 3 -11.03 -19.16 1.75
N ALA A 4 -11.04 -17.86 2.03
CA ALA A 4 -9.87 -17.14 2.53
C ALA A 4 -9.50 -17.58 3.95
N ASN A 5 -10.46 -17.69 4.86
CA ASN A 5 -10.20 -18.14 6.24
C ASN A 5 -9.68 -19.58 6.27
N ARG A 6 -10.17 -20.45 5.37
CA ARG A 6 -9.60 -21.80 5.22
C ARG A 6 -8.13 -21.76 4.83
N ALA A 7 -7.74 -20.92 3.87
CA ALA A 7 -6.35 -20.76 3.46
C ALA A 7 -5.48 -20.20 4.61
N ILE A 8 -5.99 -19.21 5.33
CA ILE A 8 -5.32 -18.65 6.52
C ILE A 8 -5.09 -19.74 7.57
N SER A 9 -6.08 -20.57 7.87
CA SER A 9 -5.94 -21.68 8.83
C SER A 9 -4.87 -22.68 8.39
N GLN A 10 -4.84 -23.04 7.10
CA GLN A 10 -3.83 -23.97 6.56
C GLN A 10 -2.41 -23.40 6.69
N ILE A 11 -2.23 -22.12 6.38
CA ILE A 11 -0.94 -21.43 6.53
C ILE A 11 -0.55 -21.37 8.01
N SER A 12 -1.48 -21.05 8.91
CA SER A 12 -1.22 -21.01 10.36
C SER A 12 -0.78 -22.38 10.88
N THR A 13 -1.47 -23.46 10.50
CA THR A 13 -1.07 -24.83 10.86
C THR A 13 0.32 -25.18 10.31
N TRP A 14 0.61 -24.82 9.06
CA TRP A 14 1.93 -25.07 8.48
C TRP A 14 3.03 -24.32 9.23
N LEU A 15 2.83 -23.05 9.56
CA LEU A 15 3.79 -22.25 10.34
C LEU A 15 4.03 -22.87 11.72
N GLN A 16 2.95 -23.27 12.42
CA GLN A 16 3.06 -23.90 13.74
C GLN A 16 3.88 -25.19 13.69
N HIS A 17 3.69 -26.02 12.65
CA HIS A 17 4.47 -27.23 12.45
C HIS A 17 5.97 -26.95 12.21
N HIS A 18 6.32 -25.73 11.79
CA HIS A 18 7.70 -25.27 11.60
C HIS A 18 8.21 -24.41 12.77
N GLY A 19 7.48 -24.35 13.90
CA GLY A 19 7.88 -23.57 15.07
C GLY A 19 7.65 -22.06 14.94
N LEU A 20 6.83 -21.63 13.97
CA LEU A 20 6.46 -20.23 13.74
C LEU A 20 4.99 -19.99 14.11
N ALA A 21 4.67 -18.77 14.52
CA ALA A 21 3.30 -18.37 14.80
C ALA A 21 2.99 -17.01 14.16
N ILE A 22 1.77 -16.87 13.64
CA ILE A 22 1.23 -15.58 13.20
C ILE A 22 0.78 -14.82 14.45
N ALA A 23 1.21 -13.57 14.60
CA ALA A 23 0.76 -12.64 15.63
C ALA A 23 -0.51 -11.91 15.14
N PRO A 24 -1.73 -12.30 15.57
CA PRO A 24 -2.96 -11.74 15.02
C PRO A 24 -3.09 -10.23 15.26
N GLU A 25 -2.57 -9.73 16.39
CA GLU A 25 -2.60 -8.33 16.78
C GLU A 25 -1.73 -7.41 15.89
N LYS A 26 -0.76 -7.99 15.18
CA LYS A 26 0.09 -7.28 14.19
C LYS A 26 -0.35 -7.55 12.76
N THR A 27 -1.37 -8.40 12.56
CA THR A 27 -1.80 -8.82 11.24
C THR A 27 -2.79 -7.80 10.68
N GLU A 28 -2.43 -7.19 9.56
CA GLU A 28 -3.32 -6.33 8.79
C GLU A 28 -3.82 -7.05 7.54
N ALA A 29 -5.03 -6.72 7.11
CA ALA A 29 -5.62 -7.26 5.90
C ALA A 29 -6.13 -6.15 4.99
N ILE A 30 -5.95 -6.33 3.68
CA ILE A 30 -6.56 -5.48 2.66
C ILE A 30 -7.27 -6.36 1.65
N VAL A 31 -8.51 -6.00 1.31
CA VAL A 31 -9.23 -6.67 0.23
C VAL A 31 -9.16 -5.80 -1.02
N MET A 32 -8.40 -6.27 -1.99
CA MET A 32 -8.27 -5.58 -3.28
C MET A 32 -9.46 -5.94 -4.17
N VAL A 33 -10.41 -5.02 -4.29
CA VAL A 33 -11.54 -5.13 -5.19
C VAL A 33 -11.61 -3.90 -6.08
N GLY A 34 -12.07 -4.08 -7.32
CA GLY A 34 -12.37 -2.96 -8.20
C GLY A 34 -13.63 -2.21 -7.76
N ARG A 35 -14.55 -1.98 -8.70
CA ARG A 35 -15.79 -1.21 -8.44
C ARG A 35 -16.86 -1.96 -7.64
N ARG A 36 -16.55 -3.12 -7.05
CA ARG A 36 -17.52 -3.95 -6.34
C ARG A 36 -17.68 -3.49 -4.90
N ILE A 37 -18.91 -3.49 -4.40
CA ILE A 37 -19.21 -3.21 -2.99
C ILE A 37 -18.78 -4.43 -2.17
N LEU A 38 -17.92 -4.20 -1.18
CA LEU A 38 -17.55 -5.19 -0.18
C LEU A 38 -18.61 -5.23 0.90
N LEU A 39 -19.33 -6.35 1.01
CA LEU A 39 -20.25 -6.60 2.12
C LEU A 39 -19.59 -7.56 3.11
N ASP A 40 -19.39 -7.06 4.33
CA ASP A 40 -19.04 -7.79 5.57
C ASP A 40 -18.02 -8.94 5.41
N ILE A 41 -16.82 -8.63 4.91
CA ILE A 41 -15.71 -9.60 4.89
C ILE A 41 -14.97 -9.56 6.22
N ARG A 42 -14.90 -10.72 6.88
CA ARG A 42 -14.19 -10.93 8.14
C ARG A 42 -13.11 -12.00 7.97
N PHE A 43 -11.88 -11.63 8.30
CA PHE A 43 -10.79 -12.58 8.41
C PHE A 43 -10.63 -13.01 9.86
N GLU A 44 -10.25 -14.27 10.05
CA GLU A 44 -9.99 -14.81 11.38
C GLU A 44 -8.60 -15.45 11.39
N VAL A 45 -7.76 -14.99 12.30
CA VAL A 45 -6.39 -15.49 12.49
C VAL A 45 -6.27 -15.94 13.93
N ASN A 46 -6.09 -17.24 14.15
CA ASN A 46 -5.98 -17.85 15.48
C ASN A 46 -7.12 -17.44 16.44
N GLY A 47 -8.36 -17.38 15.94
CA GLY A 47 -9.55 -17.01 16.73
C GLY A 47 -9.76 -15.50 16.93
N ILE A 48 -8.86 -14.65 16.41
CA ILE A 48 -8.96 -13.19 16.49
C ILE A 48 -9.46 -12.64 15.15
N GLU A 49 -10.49 -11.79 15.19
CA GLU A 49 -11.03 -11.11 14.02
C GLU A 49 -10.04 -10.04 13.52
N VAL A 50 -9.65 -10.15 12.24
CA VAL A 50 -8.86 -9.15 11.52
C VAL A 50 -9.77 -8.45 10.52
N LYS A 51 -10.05 -7.17 10.77
CA LYS A 51 -10.91 -6.34 9.91
C LYS A 51 -10.10 -5.79 8.74
N PRO A 52 -10.57 -5.93 7.49
CA PRO A 52 -9.87 -5.37 6.35
C PRO A 52 -9.87 -3.85 6.37
N THR A 53 -8.73 -3.24 6.05
CA THR A 53 -8.59 -1.79 5.86
C THR A 53 -8.67 -1.43 4.37
N ARG A 54 -8.92 -0.14 4.07
CA ARG A 54 -8.95 0.37 2.69
C ARG A 54 -7.58 0.70 2.13
N ARG A 55 -6.61 0.90 3.02
CA ARG A 55 -5.21 1.19 2.73
C ARG A 55 -4.34 0.62 3.85
N LEU A 56 -3.15 0.14 3.51
CA LEU A 56 -2.13 -0.29 4.47
C LEU A 56 -0.73 -0.05 3.92
N LYS A 57 0.28 -0.01 4.80
CA LYS A 57 1.68 0.14 4.42
C LYS A 57 2.38 -1.21 4.48
N TYR A 58 2.84 -1.70 3.34
CA TYR A 58 3.57 -2.96 3.23
C TYR A 58 4.99 -2.70 2.75
N LEU A 59 5.97 -2.99 3.60
CA LEU A 59 7.41 -2.85 3.31
C LEU A 59 7.78 -1.47 2.73
N GLY A 60 7.18 -0.40 3.27
CA GLY A 60 7.42 0.98 2.80
C GLY A 60 6.44 1.47 1.73
N VAL A 61 5.73 0.58 1.06
CA VAL A 61 4.78 0.92 -0.02
C VAL A 61 3.36 0.99 0.53
N TRP A 62 2.64 2.07 0.22
CA TRP A 62 1.23 2.16 0.55
C TRP A 62 0.39 1.45 -0.51
N LEU A 63 -0.42 0.49 -0.07
CA LEU A 63 -1.36 -0.24 -0.91
C LEU A 63 -2.77 0.25 -0.62
N ASP A 64 -3.56 0.49 -1.67
CA ASP A 64 -4.98 0.82 -1.55
C ASP A 64 -5.86 -0.27 -2.17
N HIS A 65 -7.09 -0.40 -1.66
CA HIS A 65 -8.03 -1.44 -2.08
C HIS A 65 -8.37 -1.37 -3.59
N ARG A 66 -8.22 -0.20 -4.22
CA ARG A 66 -8.49 -0.02 -5.66
C ARG A 66 -7.29 -0.38 -6.53
N ARG A 67 -6.14 -0.71 -5.93
CA ARG A 67 -4.85 -0.97 -6.62
C ARG A 67 -4.39 0.23 -7.45
N SER A 68 -4.69 1.44 -6.97
CA SER A 68 -4.39 2.68 -7.69
C SER A 68 -3.01 3.26 -7.37
N PHE A 69 -2.41 2.85 -6.25
CA PHE A 69 -1.20 3.44 -5.64
C PHE A 69 -1.32 4.95 -5.38
N LYS A 70 -2.54 5.52 -5.48
CA LYS A 70 -2.78 6.94 -5.27
C LYS A 70 -2.37 7.37 -3.86
N VAL A 71 -2.71 6.55 -2.87
CA VAL A 71 -2.30 6.77 -1.47
C VAL A 71 -0.78 6.79 -1.35
N HIS A 72 -0.06 5.92 -2.06
CA HIS A 72 1.40 5.93 -2.02
C HIS A 72 1.98 7.21 -2.59
N ILE A 73 1.50 7.65 -3.74
CA ILE A 73 1.94 8.89 -4.37
C ILE A 73 1.66 10.08 -3.44
N GLU A 74 0.45 10.16 -2.88
CA GLU A 74 0.07 11.25 -1.96
C GLU A 74 0.92 11.25 -0.69
N GLU A 75 1.10 10.09 -0.05
CA GLU A 75 1.86 9.98 1.20
C GLU A 75 3.35 10.24 0.97
N VAL A 76 3.94 9.70 -0.12
CA VAL A 76 5.34 9.97 -0.49
C VAL A 76 5.51 11.43 -0.89
N TYR A 77 4.63 12.01 -1.70
CA TYR A 77 4.72 13.43 -2.06
C TYR A 77 4.58 14.36 -0.85
N GLN A 78 3.73 14.01 0.12
CA GLN A 78 3.58 14.78 1.36
C GLN A 78 4.79 14.62 2.30
N THR A 79 5.44 13.46 2.32
CA THR A 79 6.68 13.25 3.10
C THR A 79 7.93 13.74 2.37
N GLU A 80 7.89 13.80 1.04
CA GLU A 80 8.94 14.26 0.14
C GLU A 80 8.51 15.52 -0.62
N ALA A 81 8.12 16.54 0.14
CA ALA A 81 8.21 17.92 -0.36
C ALA A 81 9.68 18.33 -0.67
N GLU A 82 10.64 17.41 -0.53
CA GLU A 82 12.02 17.53 -0.97
C GLU A 82 12.38 16.42 -1.99
N HIS A 83 11.99 16.63 -3.25
CA HIS A 83 12.83 16.33 -4.43
C HIS A 83 13.05 14.91 -4.98
N THR A 84 12.23 13.88 -4.75
CA THR A 84 12.33 12.67 -5.62
C THR A 84 11.39 12.74 -6.82
N ILE A 85 11.80 13.49 -7.83
CA ILE A 85 11.26 13.34 -9.18
C ILE A 85 11.76 11.99 -9.71
N LEU A 86 10.88 10.99 -9.83
CA LEU A 86 11.17 9.76 -10.56
C LEU A 86 11.36 10.09 -12.05
N ASP A 87 12.61 10.30 -12.46
CA ASP A 87 12.95 10.53 -13.86
C ASP A 87 12.89 9.23 -14.67
N CYS A 88 11.68 8.96 -15.16
CA CYS A 88 11.41 7.90 -16.12
C CYS A 88 11.09 8.51 -17.50
N GLU A 89 11.95 8.22 -18.49
CA GLU A 89 11.78 8.65 -19.89
C GLU A 89 10.40 8.25 -20.46
N ARG A 90 9.90 7.08 -20.07
CA ARG A 90 8.62 6.54 -20.54
C ARG A 90 7.43 7.45 -20.19
N TRP A 91 7.50 8.18 -19.08
CA TRP A 91 6.40 9.02 -18.58
C TRP A 91 6.68 10.52 -18.77
N ASP A 92 7.75 10.86 -19.48
CA ASP A 92 8.23 12.24 -19.63
C ASP A 92 7.21 13.12 -20.39
N HIS A 93 6.59 12.58 -21.43
CA HIS A 93 5.55 13.27 -22.22
C HIS A 93 4.32 13.69 -21.40
N LEU A 94 3.99 12.97 -20.31
CA LEU A 94 2.89 13.32 -19.41
C LEU A 94 3.32 14.32 -18.32
N ARG A 95 4.61 14.37 -17.97
CA ARG A 95 5.16 15.26 -16.93
C ARG A 95 5.58 16.63 -17.45
N ARG A 96 6.09 16.71 -18.68
CA ARG A 96 6.57 17.96 -19.31
C ARG A 96 5.63 19.16 -19.18
N PRO A 97 4.30 19.04 -19.33
CA PRO A 97 3.41 20.18 -19.15
C PRO A 97 3.45 20.78 -17.73
N TYR A 98 3.61 19.95 -16.70
CA TYR A 98 3.60 20.37 -15.30
C TYR A 98 4.97 20.87 -14.80
N LEU A 99 6.07 20.39 -15.39
CA LEU A 99 7.43 20.87 -15.10
C LEU A 99 7.67 22.31 -15.59
N VAL A 100 6.95 22.73 -16.65
CA VAL A 100 7.05 24.11 -17.18
C VAL A 100 6.32 25.10 -16.25
N GLU A 101 5.23 24.70 -15.61
CA GLU A 101 4.50 25.53 -14.63
C GLU A 101 5.27 25.74 -13.31
N LEU A 102 6.05 24.75 -12.87
CA LEU A 102 6.81 24.82 -11.61
C LEU A 102 8.23 25.40 -11.78
N GLY A 103 8.66 25.64 -13.01
CA GLY A 103 10.04 26.03 -13.33
C GLY A 103 11.03 24.88 -13.19
N ILE A 104 12.11 24.91 -13.98
CA ILE A 104 13.19 23.92 -13.87
C ILE A 104 13.87 24.12 -12.52
N LEU A 105 13.75 23.13 -11.63
CA LEU A 105 14.45 23.10 -10.36
C LEU A 105 15.94 22.87 -10.63
N THR A 106 16.68 23.97 -10.75
CA THR A 106 18.14 23.94 -10.74
C THR A 106 18.62 23.92 -9.30
N SER A 107 19.86 23.47 -9.07
CA SER A 107 20.49 23.48 -7.74
C SER A 107 20.51 24.87 -7.06
N GLY A 108 20.24 25.95 -7.79
CA GLY A 108 20.07 27.31 -7.25
C GLY A 108 18.67 27.67 -6.76
N ASN A 109 17.65 26.86 -7.07
CA ASN A 109 16.23 27.14 -6.74
C ASN A 109 15.64 26.15 -5.73
N ILE A 110 16.43 25.19 -5.24
CA ILE A 110 16.03 24.31 -4.13
C ILE A 110 16.18 25.12 -2.84
N ILE A 111 15.05 25.55 -2.28
CA ILE A 111 15.02 26.15 -0.94
C ILE A 111 15.40 25.05 0.04
N THR A 112 16.65 25.06 0.53
CA THR A 112 17.02 24.36 1.76
C THR A 112 16.31 25.02 2.92
N LYS A 113 15.34 24.35 3.55
CA LYS A 113 14.83 24.76 4.85
C LYS A 113 14.40 23.58 5.71
#